data_AF-A0A0E0A205-F1
#
_entry.id   AF-A0A0E0A205-F1
#
_cell.length_a   1.000
_cell.length_b   1.000
_cell.length_c   1.000
_cell.angle_alpha   90.00
_cell.angle_beta   90.00
_cell.angle_gamma   90.00
#
_symmetry.space_group_name_H-M   'P 1'
#
loop_
_entity.id
_entity.type
_entity.pdbx_description
1 polymer ?
#
loop_
_entity_poly.entity_id
_entity_poly.type
_entity_poly.pdbx_seq_one_letter_code
_entity_poly.pdbx_strand_id
1 'polypeptide(L)'
;MYSAARRLLLAARTGAGAGAASRLSAAVFALRSYSSTAQSSSPRRFPTPKEICRGLDEFVVGQDKAKKVNETSLLVGVVLCVAVHNHYKRIYSESSNKCSMKSSACGDVGMSGDDDIELEKSNILLIGPTGSGKTLLAKTLARFADVPFVIADATAITQAGYSGEDVESIICNLLAAAKFNVEATERGIVYIDEVDKLIKKVECNEDGRDVSGEGVQHALLKIFEGTVINVPRKRNQDSLSDGYVEVNTKNILFICGGSFSGLEKIVSERHRNCHMGFGLPTSGDLRNCGWTNAIGESCCAEAIESDDLIAYGLIPEFIGRLPITVGLNDLSEAQLVQVLMEPKNAIGKQYKKLFKMNDVKLHFTGNALRLIAKKAAARETGARELRSIMEDILTEAMFEIPDAREGKEKIIAVLVDEESVGSVHSRGCGAKIFRDDGTLELYVYQNNIRLPGLIPGNPKRTRIFSFCLLVALSATKLWVYHTFHCCSSIYEWVVSILCKANIFTQ
;
A
#
# COMPACT_ATOMS: atom_id res chain seq x y z
N MET A 1 15.77 30.02 28.37
CA MET A 1 14.55 29.38 28.93
C MET A 1 14.72 28.89 30.37
N TYR A 2 15.77 28.14 30.70
CA TYR A 2 15.98 27.65 32.09
C TYR A 2 16.22 28.73 33.16
N SER A 3 16.79 29.88 32.80
CA SER A 3 17.00 31.00 33.73
C SER A 3 15.71 31.76 34.09
N ALA A 4 14.70 31.74 33.22
CA ALA A 4 13.41 32.39 33.46
C ALA A 4 12.51 31.55 34.37
N ALA A 5 12.52 30.21 34.18
CA ALA A 5 11.79 29.27 35.02
C ALA A 5 12.25 29.31 36.49
N ARG A 6 13.56 29.51 36.73
CA ARG A 6 14.12 29.58 38.08
C ARG A 6 13.70 30.84 38.86
N ARG A 7 13.44 31.97 38.18
CA ARG A 7 12.96 33.21 38.83
C ARG A 7 11.49 33.13 39.23
N LEU A 8 10.66 32.44 38.43
CA LEU A 8 9.23 32.25 38.71
C LEU A 8 8.99 31.33 39.92
N LEU A 9 9.79 30.28 40.09
CA LEU A 9 9.70 29.36 41.24
C LEU A 9 10.13 30.00 42.57
N LEU A 10 11.03 30.99 42.53
CA LEU A 10 11.46 31.73 43.72
C LEU A 10 10.40 32.74 44.20
N ALA A 11 9.64 33.34 43.28
CA ALA A 11 8.56 34.27 43.63
C ALA A 11 7.35 33.58 44.28
N ALA A 12 7.15 32.28 44.04
CA ALA A 12 6.04 31.51 44.61
C ALA A 12 6.26 31.11 46.09
N ARG A 13 7.47 31.29 46.65
CA ARG A 13 7.80 30.90 48.03
C ARG A 13 7.57 32.00 49.07
N THR A 14 7.39 33.26 48.65
CA THR A 14 7.10 34.37 49.57
C THR A 14 5.62 34.70 49.49
N GLY A 15 4.85 34.16 50.44
CA GLY A 15 3.41 34.32 50.49
C GLY A 15 2.95 35.77 50.64
N ALA A 16 2.05 36.20 49.74
CA ALA A 16 1.16 37.34 49.96
C ALA A 16 -0.07 37.23 49.03
N GLY A 17 -1.26 37.16 49.64
CA GLY A 17 -2.49 37.73 49.09
C GLY A 17 -3.30 36.91 48.09
N ALA A 18 -4.49 36.49 48.50
CA ALA A 18 -5.53 35.76 47.77
C ALA A 18 -6.20 36.53 46.59
N GLY A 19 -5.50 37.46 45.93
CA GLY A 19 -5.99 38.21 44.77
C GLY A 19 -5.39 37.80 43.41
N ALA A 20 -4.37 36.93 43.40
CA ALA A 20 -3.66 36.53 42.17
C ALA A 20 -4.21 35.27 41.48
N ALA A 21 -5.04 34.47 42.17
CA ALA A 21 -5.52 33.19 41.66
C ALA A 21 -6.49 33.30 40.46
N SER A 22 -7.29 34.37 40.37
CA SER A 22 -8.22 34.56 39.25
C SER A 22 -7.52 35.00 37.96
N ARG A 23 -6.41 35.74 38.06
CA ARG A 23 -5.62 36.17 36.89
C ARG A 23 -4.68 35.07 36.37
N LEU A 24 -4.21 34.17 37.26
CA LEU A 24 -3.44 32.99 36.87
C LEU A 24 -4.29 31.93 36.15
N SER A 25 -5.58 31.78 36.51
CA SER A 25 -6.50 30.89 35.78
C SER A 25 -6.71 31.37 34.33
N ALA A 26 -6.92 32.67 34.11
CA ALA A 26 -7.10 33.23 32.77
C ALA A 26 -5.81 33.15 31.92
N ALA A 27 -4.64 33.38 32.52
CA ALA A 27 -3.35 33.27 31.81
C ALA A 27 -2.97 31.81 31.51
N VAL A 28 -3.27 30.85 32.41
CA VAL A 28 -3.05 29.42 32.17
C VAL A 28 -4.06 28.87 31.15
N PHE A 29 -5.28 29.40 31.11
CA PHE A 29 -6.26 29.06 30.06
C PHE A 29 -5.84 29.63 28.68
N ALA A 30 -5.26 30.85 28.66
CA ALA A 30 -4.73 31.46 27.44
C ALA A 30 -3.40 30.85 26.95
N LEU A 31 -2.59 30.25 27.84
CA LEU A 31 -1.35 29.54 27.50
C LEU A 31 -1.57 28.08 27.11
N ARG A 32 -2.72 27.47 27.43
CA ARG A 32 -3.06 26.09 27.04
C ARG A 32 -3.69 25.98 25.66
N SER A 33 -4.16 27.10 25.09
CA SER A 33 -4.69 27.21 23.72
C SER A 33 -3.62 27.51 22.65
N TYR A 34 -2.34 27.62 23.03
CA TYR A 34 -1.20 27.81 22.12
C TYR A 34 -0.28 26.58 22.07
N SER A 35 -0.87 25.41 21.81
CA SER A 35 -0.13 24.20 21.40
C SER A 35 -0.78 23.45 20.24
N SER A 36 -1.66 24.12 19.48
CA SER A 36 -1.90 23.76 18.10
C SER A 36 -0.75 24.33 17.28
N THR A 37 0.04 23.42 16.71
CA THR A 37 1.06 23.67 15.70
C THR A 37 0.64 24.80 14.76
N ALA A 38 1.28 25.96 14.88
CA ALA A 38 1.27 26.98 13.85
C ALA A 38 1.88 26.37 12.59
N GLN A 39 1.03 25.88 11.69
CA GLN A 39 1.45 25.55 10.35
C GLN A 39 1.84 26.87 9.68
N SER A 40 3.12 27.00 9.37
CA SER A 40 3.64 28.06 8.52
C SER A 40 2.84 28.07 7.20
N SER A 41 1.99 29.07 7.01
CA SER A 41 1.23 29.28 5.79
C SER A 41 2.14 29.85 4.70
N SER A 42 3.08 29.04 4.21
CA SER A 42 3.44 29.13 2.80
C SER A 42 2.20 28.74 2.00
N PRO A 43 1.90 29.36 0.84
CA PRO A 43 0.83 28.87 -0.03
C PRO A 43 1.10 27.38 -0.25
N ARG A 44 0.14 26.52 0.15
CA ARG A 44 0.27 25.07 0.04
C ARG A 44 0.41 24.74 -1.46
N ARG A 45 1.64 24.67 -1.94
CA ARG A 45 1.94 24.26 -3.31
C ARG A 45 1.51 22.81 -3.42
N PHE A 46 0.49 22.55 -4.24
CA PHE A 46 0.06 21.19 -4.49
C PHE A 46 1.24 20.42 -5.13
N PRO A 47 1.55 19.19 -4.66
CA PRO A 47 2.71 18.44 -5.11
C PRO A 47 2.68 18.22 -6.63
N THR A 48 3.86 18.20 -7.22
CA THR A 48 4.02 17.88 -8.65
C THR A 48 3.66 16.41 -8.89
N PRO A 49 3.21 16.04 -10.10
CA PRO A 49 2.90 14.64 -10.41
C PRO A 49 4.06 13.68 -10.11
N LYS A 50 5.30 14.13 -10.32
CA LYS A 50 6.53 13.37 -10.00
C LYS A 50 6.70 13.12 -8.50
N GLU A 51 6.33 14.08 -7.66
CA GLU A 51 6.39 13.92 -6.20
C GLU A 51 5.30 12.97 -5.70
N ILE A 52 4.11 13.02 -6.29
CA ILE A 52 3.01 12.10 -5.98
C ILE A 52 3.40 10.67 -6.35
N CYS A 53 3.94 10.47 -7.56
CA CYS A 53 4.50 9.20 -8.03
C CYS A 53 5.55 8.64 -7.05
N ARG A 54 6.56 9.44 -6.71
CA ARG A 54 7.61 9.02 -5.75
C ARG A 54 7.01 8.65 -4.39
N GLY A 55 5.97 9.34 -3.96
CA GLY A 55 5.23 9.01 -2.75
C GLY A 55 4.52 7.66 -2.86
N LEU A 56 3.83 7.39 -3.97
CA LEU A 56 3.14 6.13 -4.23
C LEU A 56 4.11 4.94 -4.28
N ASP A 57 5.31 5.13 -4.83
CA ASP A 57 6.37 4.11 -4.92
C ASP A 57 6.82 3.59 -3.54
N GLU A 58 6.69 4.38 -2.46
CA GLU A 58 7.06 3.93 -1.12
C GLU A 58 6.08 2.90 -0.50
N PHE A 59 4.85 2.87 -1.01
CA PHE A 59 3.75 2.08 -0.44
C PHE A 59 3.26 0.98 -1.36
N VAL A 60 3.27 1.22 -2.67
CA VAL A 60 2.73 0.29 -3.65
C VAL A 60 3.88 -0.18 -4.53
N VAL A 61 4.06 -1.49 -4.61
CA VAL A 61 5.12 -2.15 -5.39
C VAL A 61 4.59 -2.57 -6.76
N GLY A 62 5.47 -2.65 -7.76
CA GLY A 62 5.09 -2.96 -9.12
C GLY A 62 4.18 -1.89 -9.71
N GLN A 63 3.52 -2.17 -10.83
CA GLN A 63 2.66 -1.19 -11.49
C GLN A 63 3.43 0.09 -11.88
N ASP A 64 4.63 -0.05 -12.44
CA ASP A 64 5.37 1.09 -13.01
C ASP A 64 4.54 1.77 -14.10
N LYS A 65 3.75 0.97 -14.84
CA LYS A 65 2.73 1.50 -15.75
C LYS A 65 1.67 2.33 -15.07
N ALA A 66 1.34 2.12 -13.79
CA ALA A 66 0.40 2.93 -13.00
C ALA A 66 1.08 4.05 -12.17
N LYS A 67 2.42 4.14 -12.17
CA LYS A 67 3.15 5.08 -11.30
C LYS A 67 4.25 5.90 -11.97
N LYS A 68 5.08 5.34 -12.86
CA LYS A 68 6.41 5.88 -13.16
C LYS A 68 6.53 6.53 -14.54
N VAL A 69 7.23 7.67 -14.54
CA VAL A 69 7.88 8.30 -15.70
C VAL A 69 9.32 7.83 -15.68
N ASN A 70 9.73 6.94 -16.57
CA ASN A 70 11.12 6.84 -17.03
C ASN A 70 11.15 6.17 -18.42
N GLU A 71 11.97 6.76 -19.29
CA GLU A 71 12.24 6.49 -20.70
C GLU A 71 11.80 5.12 -21.26
N THR A 72 10.98 5.19 -22.31
CA THR A 72 10.73 4.15 -23.34
C THR A 72 9.63 3.11 -23.07
N SER A 73 8.61 3.46 -22.29
CA SER A 73 7.28 2.85 -22.41
C SER A 73 6.24 3.80 -21.83
N LEU A 74 5.51 4.45 -22.72
CA LEU A 74 4.64 5.59 -22.43
C LEU A 74 3.23 5.10 -22.06
N LEU A 75 2.64 5.80 -21.08
CA LEU A 75 1.22 5.85 -20.68
C LEU A 75 0.65 4.69 -19.85
N VAL A 76 0.15 5.06 -18.66
CA VAL A 76 -1.07 4.58 -17.95
C VAL A 76 -1.06 5.14 -16.50
N GLY A 77 0.11 5.53 -15.97
CA GLY A 77 0.31 5.76 -14.53
C GLY A 77 0.64 7.17 -14.14
N VAL A 78 1.28 7.84 -15.10
CA VAL A 78 1.20 9.28 -15.26
C VAL A 78 -0.26 9.72 -15.19
N VAL A 79 -1.19 8.94 -15.75
CA VAL A 79 -2.59 9.34 -15.87
C VAL A 79 -3.24 9.55 -14.51
N LEU A 80 -3.02 8.66 -13.52
CA LEU A 80 -3.58 8.83 -12.18
C LEU A 80 -2.98 10.05 -11.45
N CYS A 81 -1.65 10.19 -11.47
CA CYS A 81 -0.98 11.30 -10.79
C CYS A 81 -1.31 12.66 -11.44
N VAL A 82 -1.40 12.69 -12.77
CA VAL A 82 -1.78 13.88 -13.55
C VAL A 82 -3.25 14.21 -13.38
N ALA A 83 -4.14 13.22 -13.39
CA ALA A 83 -5.57 13.42 -13.11
C ALA A 83 -5.78 14.13 -11.78
N VAL A 84 -5.13 13.62 -10.73
CA VAL A 84 -5.23 14.18 -9.38
C VAL A 84 -4.60 15.56 -9.31
N HIS A 85 -3.42 15.74 -9.91
CA HIS A 85 -2.78 17.06 -9.98
C HIS A 85 -3.65 18.09 -10.71
N ASN A 86 -4.25 17.72 -11.84
CA ASN A 86 -5.13 18.57 -12.63
C ASN A 86 -6.43 18.89 -11.87
N HIS A 87 -7.03 17.89 -11.21
CA HIS A 87 -8.23 18.08 -10.41
C HIS A 87 -8.02 19.10 -9.30
N TYR A 88 -6.93 18.98 -8.53
CA TYR A 88 -6.63 19.94 -7.47
C TYR A 88 -6.18 21.30 -8.03
N LYS A 89 -5.40 21.32 -9.12
CA LYS A 89 -5.03 22.56 -9.81
C LYS A 89 -6.27 23.34 -10.26
N ARG A 90 -7.29 22.66 -10.77
CA ARG A 90 -8.60 23.24 -11.11
C ARG A 90 -9.27 23.88 -9.89
N ILE A 91 -9.38 23.15 -8.78
CA ILE A 91 -9.99 23.65 -7.53
C ILE A 91 -9.27 24.91 -6.99
N TYR A 92 -7.93 24.90 -7.01
CA TYR A 92 -7.14 26.06 -6.55
C TYR A 92 -7.28 27.26 -7.49
N SER A 93 -7.43 27.04 -8.80
CA SER A 93 -7.59 28.10 -9.79
C SER A 93 -8.98 28.76 -9.69
N GLU A 94 -10.04 27.96 -9.53
CA GLU A 94 -11.40 28.48 -9.28
C GLU A 94 -11.49 29.30 -7.98
N SER A 95 -10.78 28.86 -6.93
CA SER A 95 -10.71 29.59 -5.66
C SER A 95 -9.98 30.93 -5.79
N SER A 96 -8.96 31.01 -6.65
CA SER A 96 -8.22 32.24 -6.95
C SER A 96 -9.06 33.24 -7.76
N ASN A 97 -9.78 32.77 -8.79
CA ASN A 97 -10.60 33.62 -9.66
C ASN A 97 -11.78 34.24 -8.90
N LYS A 98 -12.43 33.50 -7.98
CA LYS A 98 -13.49 34.02 -7.09
C LYS A 98 -13.03 35.18 -6.19
N CYS A 99 -11.75 35.24 -5.81
CA CYS A 99 -11.20 36.36 -5.02
C CYS A 99 -10.90 37.59 -5.88
N SER A 100 -10.45 37.42 -7.14
CA SER A 100 -10.16 38.54 -8.04
C SER A 100 -11.41 39.26 -8.55
N MET A 101 -12.50 38.53 -8.79
CA MET A 101 -13.79 39.07 -9.27
C MET A 101 -14.53 39.92 -8.23
N LYS A 102 -14.27 39.75 -6.92
CA LYS A 102 -14.87 40.60 -5.87
C LYS A 102 -14.20 41.97 -5.75
N SER A 103 -13.05 42.20 -6.39
CA SER A 103 -12.33 43.48 -6.35
C SER A 103 -12.55 44.40 -7.56
N SER A 104 -13.25 43.94 -8.60
CA SER A 104 -13.49 44.69 -9.83
C SER A 104 -14.99 44.98 -10.03
N ALA A 105 -15.55 45.82 -9.16
CA ALA A 105 -16.85 46.46 -9.35
C ALA A 105 -16.76 47.78 -10.16
N CYS A 106 -15.67 47.99 -10.88
CA CYS A 106 -15.49 49.12 -11.80
C CYS A 106 -14.86 48.59 -13.10
N GLY A 107 -15.56 48.83 -14.20
CA GLY A 107 -15.31 48.17 -15.48
C GLY A 107 -14.00 48.56 -16.15
N ASP A 108 -13.47 47.61 -16.91
CA ASP A 108 -12.76 47.86 -18.15
C ASP A 108 -12.94 46.66 -19.09
N VAL A 109 -13.19 46.94 -20.36
CA VAL A 109 -13.44 45.97 -21.42
C VAL A 109 -12.10 45.68 -22.10
N GLY A 110 -11.42 44.62 -21.67
CA GLY A 110 -10.13 44.18 -22.20
C GLY A 110 -10.13 42.68 -22.48
N MET A 111 -9.88 42.30 -23.73
CA MET A 111 -9.98 40.95 -24.31
C MET A 111 -9.03 39.91 -23.68
N SER A 112 -9.60 38.82 -23.14
CA SER A 112 -9.04 37.46 -23.17
C SER A 112 -10.19 36.45 -23.05
N GLY A 113 -10.68 35.94 -24.18
CA GLY A 113 -11.86 35.06 -24.28
C GLY A 113 -11.67 33.63 -23.75
N ASP A 114 -10.75 33.41 -22.81
CA ASP A 114 -10.40 32.09 -22.24
C ASP A 114 -10.83 31.95 -20.76
N ASP A 115 -11.28 33.04 -20.13
CA ASP A 115 -11.58 33.09 -18.68
C ASP A 115 -12.94 32.49 -18.28
N ASP A 116 -13.82 32.19 -19.25
CA ASP A 116 -15.16 31.59 -19.03
C ASP A 116 -15.24 30.11 -19.46
N ILE A 117 -14.09 29.42 -19.59
CA ILE A 117 -14.09 27.99 -19.86
C ILE A 117 -14.25 27.22 -18.54
N GLU A 118 -15.47 26.74 -18.28
CA GLU A 118 -15.73 25.82 -17.17
C GLU A 118 -15.01 24.49 -17.40
N LEU A 119 -14.04 24.19 -16.53
CA LEU A 119 -13.31 22.93 -16.59
C LEU A 119 -14.13 21.80 -15.95
N GLU A 120 -14.45 20.79 -16.74
CA GLU A 120 -15.10 19.58 -16.24
C GLU A 120 -14.19 18.75 -15.34
N LYS A 121 -14.80 17.95 -14.45
CA LYS A 121 -14.04 17.05 -13.57
C LYS A 121 -13.69 15.76 -14.29
N SER A 122 -12.47 15.27 -14.09
CA SER A 122 -12.03 13.99 -14.64
C SER A 122 -12.03 12.93 -13.54
N ASN A 123 -13.15 12.21 -13.43
CA ASN A 123 -13.22 11.05 -12.53
C ASN A 123 -12.41 9.89 -13.12
N ILE A 124 -12.03 8.95 -12.26
CA ILE A 124 -11.08 7.88 -12.58
C ILE A 124 -11.76 6.52 -12.43
N LEU A 125 -11.52 5.62 -13.37
CA LEU A 125 -11.84 4.20 -13.30
C LEU A 125 -10.55 3.37 -13.22
N LEU A 126 -10.39 2.62 -12.13
CA LEU A 126 -9.31 1.66 -11.92
C LEU A 126 -9.81 0.25 -12.24
N ILE A 127 -9.25 -0.33 -13.30
CA ILE A 127 -9.53 -1.70 -13.72
C ILE A 127 -8.33 -2.56 -13.34
N GLY A 128 -8.57 -3.72 -12.75
CA GLY A 128 -7.51 -4.72 -12.61
C GLY A 128 -7.85 -5.80 -11.61
N PRO A 129 -7.06 -6.86 -11.54
CA PRO A 129 -7.38 -8.07 -10.80
C PRO A 129 -7.46 -7.84 -9.28
N THR A 130 -8.06 -8.80 -8.56
CA THR A 130 -8.11 -8.75 -7.10
C THR A 130 -6.69 -8.83 -6.50
N GLY A 131 -6.43 -8.07 -5.44
CA GLY A 131 -5.11 -8.07 -4.81
C GLY A 131 -4.00 -7.31 -5.56
N SER A 132 -4.30 -6.61 -6.66
CA SER A 132 -3.36 -5.72 -7.40
C SER A 132 -3.05 -4.39 -6.68
N GLY A 133 -3.84 -4.02 -5.67
CA GLY A 133 -3.61 -2.84 -4.84
C GLY A 133 -4.44 -1.60 -5.19
N LYS A 134 -5.55 -1.72 -5.93
CA LYS A 134 -6.51 -0.63 -6.24
C LYS A 134 -6.86 0.23 -5.01
N THR A 135 -7.40 -0.40 -3.97
CA THR A 135 -7.79 0.28 -2.72
C THR A 135 -6.59 0.92 -2.01
N LEU A 136 -5.40 0.28 -2.08
CA LEU A 136 -4.17 0.81 -1.49
C LEU A 136 -3.67 2.06 -2.24
N LEU A 137 -3.80 2.10 -3.57
CA LEU A 137 -3.45 3.26 -4.39
C LEU A 137 -4.32 4.46 -3.99
N ALA A 138 -5.65 4.30 -3.98
CA ALA A 138 -6.57 5.37 -3.61
C ALA A 138 -6.32 5.88 -2.19
N LYS A 139 -6.14 4.97 -1.22
CA LYS A 139 -5.85 5.32 0.18
C LYS A 139 -4.52 6.05 0.34
N THR A 140 -3.50 5.63 -0.39
CA THR A 140 -2.18 6.28 -0.34
C THR A 140 -2.25 7.67 -0.96
N LEU A 141 -2.96 7.80 -2.08
CA LEU A 141 -3.13 9.07 -2.77
C LEU A 141 -3.84 10.11 -1.90
N ALA A 142 -4.90 9.71 -1.20
CA ALA A 142 -5.58 10.60 -0.26
C ALA A 142 -4.68 11.07 0.89
N ARG A 143 -3.80 10.19 1.41
CA ARG A 143 -2.82 10.56 2.44
C ARG A 143 -1.81 11.58 1.93
N PHE A 144 -1.42 11.51 0.65
CA PHE A 144 -0.51 12.49 0.05
C PHE A 144 -1.19 13.82 -0.25
N ALA A 145 -2.46 13.80 -0.65
CA ALA A 145 -3.23 15.01 -0.90
C ALA A 145 -3.70 15.73 0.38
N ASP A 146 -3.64 15.08 1.55
CA ASP A 146 -4.11 15.62 2.85
C ASP A 146 -5.59 16.06 2.80
N VAL A 147 -6.43 15.19 2.23
CA VAL A 147 -7.86 15.43 2.00
C VAL A 147 -8.73 14.34 2.65
N PRO A 148 -9.99 14.64 3.01
CA PRO A 148 -10.92 13.63 3.49
C PRO A 148 -11.10 12.50 2.48
N PHE A 149 -11.16 11.26 2.97
CA PHE A 149 -11.23 10.06 2.14
C PHE A 149 -12.21 9.05 2.71
N VAL A 150 -13.06 8.52 1.83
CA VAL A 150 -14.02 7.46 2.14
C VAL A 150 -13.92 6.34 1.11
N ILE A 151 -14.06 5.12 1.61
CA ILE A 151 -14.24 3.91 0.81
C ILE A 151 -15.72 3.53 0.91
N ALA A 152 -16.38 3.43 -0.23
CA ALA A 152 -17.73 2.93 -0.38
C ALA A 152 -17.70 1.66 -1.22
N ASP A 153 -18.54 0.69 -0.88
CA ASP A 153 -18.73 -0.52 -1.66
C ASP A 153 -19.95 -0.33 -2.55
N ALA A 154 -19.79 -0.52 -3.86
CA ALA A 154 -20.88 -0.39 -4.81
C ALA A 154 -22.03 -1.37 -4.51
N THR A 155 -21.74 -2.56 -3.98
CA THR A 155 -22.74 -3.60 -3.73
C THR A 155 -23.67 -3.29 -2.55
N ALA A 156 -23.24 -2.41 -1.64
CA ALA A 156 -24.05 -1.97 -0.50
C ALA A 156 -25.09 -0.91 -0.88
N ILE A 157 -24.91 -0.28 -2.05
CA ILE A 157 -25.74 0.83 -2.50
C ILE A 157 -26.99 0.28 -3.19
N THR A 158 -28.16 0.78 -2.80
CA THR A 158 -29.43 0.45 -3.44
C THR A 158 -30.08 1.68 -4.05
N GLN A 159 -31.02 1.47 -4.99
CA GLN A 159 -31.85 2.56 -5.47
C GLN A 159 -32.69 3.17 -4.33
N ALA A 160 -32.87 4.49 -4.35
CA ALA A 160 -33.65 5.21 -3.34
C ALA A 160 -35.04 4.57 -3.14
N GLY A 161 -35.40 4.32 -1.88
CA GLY A 161 -36.68 3.70 -1.50
C GLY A 161 -36.65 2.18 -1.35
N TYR A 162 -35.48 1.54 -1.43
CA TYR A 162 -35.27 0.14 -1.10
C TYR A 162 -34.40 -0.03 0.15
N SER A 163 -34.47 -1.20 0.79
CA SER A 163 -33.67 -1.51 1.98
C SER A 163 -32.18 -1.67 1.61
N GLY A 164 -31.38 -0.62 1.84
CA GLY A 164 -29.94 -0.61 1.63
C GLY A 164 -29.33 0.77 1.95
N GLU A 165 -28.05 0.97 1.64
CA GLU A 165 -27.44 2.30 1.78
C GLU A 165 -27.80 3.18 0.58
N ASP A 166 -28.31 4.39 0.85
CA ASP A 166 -28.53 5.38 -0.19
C ASP A 166 -27.20 5.97 -0.67
N VAL A 167 -27.14 6.42 -1.93
CA VAL A 167 -25.93 7.05 -2.50
C VAL A 167 -25.49 8.30 -1.71
N GLU A 168 -26.45 9.00 -1.09
CA GLU A 168 -26.20 10.16 -0.22
C GLU A 168 -25.43 9.80 1.06
N SER A 169 -25.53 8.54 1.52
CA SER A 169 -24.78 8.01 2.67
C SER A 169 -23.26 8.13 2.46
N ILE A 170 -22.79 8.01 1.21
CA ILE A 170 -21.37 8.15 0.86
C ILE A 170 -20.85 9.54 1.21
N ILE A 171 -21.63 10.58 0.88
CA ILE A 171 -21.28 11.97 1.17
C ILE A 171 -21.40 12.24 2.67
N CYS A 172 -22.37 11.63 3.36
CA CYS A 172 -22.49 11.70 4.81
C CYS A 172 -21.26 11.11 5.52
N ASN A 173 -20.77 9.96 5.04
CA ASN A 173 -19.54 9.35 5.54
C ASN A 173 -18.32 10.24 5.26
N LEU A 174 -18.27 10.93 4.11
CA LEU A 174 -17.20 11.85 3.77
C LEU A 174 -17.20 13.09 4.67
N LEU A 175 -18.38 13.63 4.94
CA LEU A 175 -18.57 14.73 5.87
C LEU A 175 -18.15 14.35 7.30
N ALA A 176 -18.45 13.12 7.73
CA ALA A 176 -17.98 12.59 9.01
C ALA A 176 -16.45 12.47 9.04
N ALA A 177 -15.81 11.99 7.97
CA ALA A 177 -14.36 11.94 7.84
C ALA A 177 -13.70 13.34 7.86
N ALA A 178 -14.41 14.34 7.34
CA ALA A 178 -14.01 15.75 7.35
C ALA A 178 -14.34 16.50 8.65
N LYS A 179 -14.81 15.80 9.71
CA LYS A 179 -15.25 16.41 10.99
C LYS A 179 -16.33 17.48 10.79
N PHE A 180 -17.26 17.24 9.86
CA PHE A 180 -18.37 18.14 9.51
C PHE A 180 -17.94 19.50 8.93
N ASN A 181 -16.77 19.57 8.28
CA ASN A 181 -16.35 20.73 7.52
C ASN A 181 -16.75 20.59 6.03
N VAL A 182 -17.65 21.46 5.56
CA VAL A 182 -18.16 21.45 4.18
C VAL A 182 -17.05 21.70 3.17
N GLU A 183 -16.24 22.76 3.33
CA GLU A 183 -15.17 23.10 2.39
C GLU A 183 -14.13 21.98 2.25
N ALA A 184 -13.81 21.29 3.35
CA ALA A 184 -12.90 20.15 3.31
C ALA A 184 -13.55 18.93 2.62
N THR A 185 -14.85 18.72 2.85
CA THR A 185 -15.64 17.64 2.23
C THR A 185 -15.71 17.81 0.72
N GLU A 186 -15.96 19.03 0.23
CA GLU A 186 -16.03 19.33 -1.21
C GLU A 186 -14.70 19.10 -1.93
N ARG A 187 -13.56 19.09 -1.23
CA ARG A 187 -12.24 18.77 -1.79
C ARG A 187 -11.81 17.32 -1.55
N GLY A 188 -12.71 16.52 -0.98
CA GLY A 188 -12.46 15.13 -0.61
C GLY A 188 -12.37 14.18 -1.80
N ILE A 189 -11.96 12.95 -1.51
CA ILE A 189 -11.87 11.85 -2.45
C ILE A 189 -12.81 10.74 -1.99
N VAL A 190 -13.64 10.25 -2.91
CA VAL A 190 -14.51 9.10 -2.72
C VAL A 190 -13.98 7.96 -3.58
N TYR A 191 -13.68 6.81 -2.96
CA TYR A 191 -13.34 5.58 -3.66
C TYR A 191 -14.54 4.62 -3.61
N ILE A 192 -15.03 4.19 -4.77
CA ILE A 192 -16.13 3.24 -4.91
C ILE A 192 -15.53 1.93 -5.41
N ASP A 193 -15.50 0.89 -4.57
CA ASP A 193 -15.02 -0.45 -4.93
C ASP A 193 -16.15 -1.30 -5.51
N GLU A 194 -15.79 -2.40 -6.18
CA GLU A 194 -16.72 -3.40 -6.75
C GLU A 194 -17.72 -2.85 -7.78
N VAL A 195 -17.36 -1.82 -8.55
CA VAL A 195 -18.26 -1.28 -9.61
C VAL A 195 -18.57 -2.30 -10.71
N ASP A 196 -17.74 -3.33 -10.87
CA ASP A 196 -18.01 -4.45 -11.80
C ASP A 196 -19.21 -5.32 -11.38
N LYS A 197 -19.71 -5.17 -10.14
CA LYS A 197 -20.89 -5.88 -9.66
C LYS A 197 -22.21 -5.18 -9.97
N LEU A 198 -22.17 -3.92 -10.40
CA LEU A 198 -23.37 -3.12 -10.72
C LEU A 198 -23.98 -3.44 -12.10
N ILE A 199 -23.53 -4.51 -12.74
CA ILE A 199 -23.82 -4.81 -14.13
C ILE A 199 -25.10 -5.64 -14.29
N LYS A 200 -25.83 -5.35 -15.36
CA LYS A 200 -26.96 -6.17 -15.81
C LYS A 200 -26.44 -7.52 -16.31
N LYS A 201 -26.73 -8.61 -15.61
CA LYS A 201 -26.53 -9.95 -16.18
C LYS A 201 -27.44 -10.07 -17.40
N VAL A 202 -26.85 -10.12 -18.60
CA VAL A 202 -27.53 -10.26 -19.89
C VAL A 202 -28.45 -11.50 -19.95
N GLU A 203 -28.23 -12.48 -19.06
CA GLU A 203 -29.03 -13.71 -18.97
C GLU A 203 -30.36 -13.58 -18.21
N CYS A 204 -30.64 -12.45 -17.55
CA CYS A 204 -31.90 -12.21 -16.85
C CYS A 204 -32.80 -11.27 -17.66
N ASN A 205 -33.37 -11.79 -18.75
CA ASN A 205 -34.51 -11.18 -19.43
C ASN A 205 -35.81 -11.59 -18.71
N GLU A 206 -36.25 -10.88 -17.68
CA GLU A 206 -37.66 -10.84 -17.25
C GLU A 206 -37.97 -9.47 -16.62
N ASP A 207 -39.19 -8.98 -16.81
CA ASP A 207 -39.81 -7.67 -16.47
C ASP A 207 -39.74 -7.21 -14.98
N GLY A 208 -38.68 -7.56 -14.25
CA GLY A 208 -38.39 -7.02 -12.92
C GLY A 208 -37.73 -5.65 -13.01
N ARG A 209 -38.18 -4.68 -12.19
CA ARG A 209 -37.43 -3.44 -12.00
C ARG A 209 -36.05 -3.76 -11.43
N ASP A 210 -35.00 -3.35 -12.13
CA ASP A 210 -33.61 -3.52 -11.70
C ASP A 210 -33.28 -2.58 -10.52
N VAL A 211 -33.38 -3.11 -9.30
CA VAL A 211 -33.19 -2.34 -8.05
C VAL A 211 -31.71 -2.12 -7.69
N SER A 212 -30.82 -3.00 -8.18
CA SER A 212 -29.41 -3.07 -7.73
C SER A 212 -28.37 -2.86 -8.83
N GLY A 213 -28.73 -3.06 -10.10
CA GLY A 213 -27.79 -2.93 -11.22
C GLY A 213 -27.81 -1.53 -11.82
N GLU A 214 -28.55 -1.37 -12.91
CA GLU A 214 -28.64 -0.12 -13.66
C GLU A 214 -29.19 1.05 -12.83
N GLY A 215 -30.16 0.80 -11.95
CA GLY A 215 -30.73 1.82 -11.07
C GLY A 215 -29.69 2.49 -10.16
N VAL A 216 -28.67 1.74 -9.73
CA VAL A 216 -27.56 2.26 -8.92
C VAL A 216 -26.58 3.05 -9.79
N GLN A 217 -26.29 2.60 -11.02
CA GLN A 217 -25.47 3.36 -11.97
C GLN A 217 -26.09 4.74 -12.26
N HIS A 218 -27.40 4.81 -12.49
CA HIS A 218 -28.13 6.07 -12.69
C HIS A 218 -28.16 6.96 -11.43
N ALA A 219 -28.21 6.35 -10.24
CA ALA A 219 -28.17 7.11 -9.00
C ALA A 219 -26.77 7.71 -8.74
N LEU A 220 -25.70 6.99 -9.09
CA LEU A 220 -24.32 7.47 -9.05
C LEU A 220 -24.04 8.61 -10.05
N LEU A 221 -24.66 8.57 -11.23
CA LEU A 221 -24.56 9.66 -12.21
C LEU A 221 -24.92 11.02 -11.60
N LYS A 222 -25.99 11.11 -10.80
CA LYS A 222 -26.41 12.36 -10.14
C LYS A 222 -25.33 12.97 -9.25
N ILE A 223 -24.50 12.13 -8.62
CA ILE A 223 -23.39 12.59 -7.77
C ILE A 223 -22.16 12.93 -8.63
N PHE A 224 -21.99 12.25 -9.76
CA PHE A 224 -20.94 12.57 -10.73
C PHE A 224 -21.19 13.87 -11.50
N GLU A 225 -22.43 14.33 -11.68
CA GLU A 225 -22.72 15.58 -12.41
C GLU A 225 -22.42 16.85 -11.59
N GLY A 226 -22.41 16.73 -10.25
CA GLY A 226 -22.26 17.87 -9.35
C GLY A 226 -23.61 18.40 -8.89
N THR A 227 -24.27 17.63 -8.04
CA THR A 227 -25.51 18.03 -7.35
C THR A 227 -25.22 18.61 -5.98
N VAL A 228 -26.09 19.51 -5.53
CA VAL A 228 -26.14 19.95 -4.12
C VAL A 228 -26.98 18.92 -3.37
N ILE A 229 -26.35 18.23 -2.43
CA ILE A 229 -26.99 17.18 -1.64
C ILE A 229 -27.19 17.68 -0.22
N ASN A 230 -28.40 17.47 0.31
CA ASN A 230 -28.78 17.89 1.66
C ASN A 230 -28.56 16.73 2.63
N VAL A 231 -27.42 16.74 3.30
CA VAL A 231 -27.05 15.66 4.23
C VAL A 231 -27.59 15.97 5.63
N PRO A 232 -28.32 15.04 6.28
CA PRO A 232 -28.74 15.24 7.66
C PRO A 232 -27.53 15.18 8.60
N ARG A 233 -27.34 16.20 9.44
CA ARG A 233 -26.30 16.18 10.47
C ARG A 233 -26.70 15.18 11.56
N LYS A 234 -26.02 14.02 11.64
CA LYS A 234 -26.28 13.02 12.70
C LYS A 234 -26.21 13.67 14.09
N ARG A 235 -27.30 13.52 14.86
CA ARG A 235 -27.58 14.08 16.19
C ARG A 235 -26.37 13.95 17.14
N ASN A 236 -25.88 15.09 17.62
CA ASN A 236 -25.48 15.21 19.02
C ASN A 236 -26.60 15.93 19.76
N GLN A 237 -26.91 15.42 20.94
CA GLN A 237 -28.01 15.79 21.82
C GLN A 237 -28.18 17.31 21.97
N ASP A 238 -29.44 17.77 21.87
CA ASP A 238 -29.98 19.09 22.24
C ASP A 238 -29.74 20.30 21.32
N SER A 239 -30.61 20.48 20.31
CA SER A 239 -31.36 21.74 20.01
C SER A 239 -32.24 21.61 18.74
N LEU A 240 -33.43 22.23 18.79
CA LEU A 240 -34.61 22.10 17.90
C LEU A 240 -34.45 22.65 16.46
N SER A 241 -33.38 22.33 15.76
CA SER A 241 -33.28 22.56 14.31
C SER A 241 -32.70 21.33 13.64
N ASP A 242 -33.48 20.66 12.78
CA ASP A 242 -32.96 19.65 11.85
C ASP A 242 -31.97 20.33 10.91
N GLY A 243 -30.70 20.36 11.33
CA GLY A 243 -29.62 20.98 10.58
C GLY A 243 -29.24 20.09 9.41
N TYR A 244 -29.86 20.31 8.26
CA TYR A 244 -29.34 19.81 6.99
C TYR A 244 -28.09 20.61 6.63
N VAL A 245 -27.07 19.90 6.16
CA VAL A 245 -25.85 20.50 5.62
C VAL A 245 -25.87 20.28 4.12
N GLU A 246 -25.95 21.37 3.38
CA GLU A 246 -25.85 21.34 1.92
C GLU A 246 -24.37 21.16 1.53
N VAL A 247 -24.08 20.15 0.71
CA VAL A 247 -22.72 19.85 0.23
C VAL A 247 -22.73 19.78 -1.29
N ASN A 248 -21.84 20.52 -1.94
CA ASN A 248 -21.70 20.48 -3.39
C ASN A 248 -20.70 19.40 -3.83
N THR A 249 -21.12 18.53 -4.76
CA THR A 249 -20.32 17.40 -5.26
C THR A 249 -19.49 17.71 -6.52
N LYS A 250 -19.51 18.95 -7.04
CA LYS A 250 -18.75 19.38 -8.24
C LYS A 250 -17.23 19.23 -8.07
N ASN A 251 -16.71 19.42 -6.86
CA ASN A 251 -15.27 19.41 -6.56
C ASN A 251 -14.77 18.11 -5.91
N ILE A 252 -15.67 17.18 -5.59
CA ILE A 252 -15.31 15.88 -5.02
C ILE A 252 -14.75 14.99 -6.14
N LEU A 253 -13.60 14.38 -5.89
CA LEU A 253 -12.99 13.43 -6.83
C LEU A 253 -13.56 12.03 -6.60
N PHE A 254 -14.08 11.42 -7.66
CA PHE A 254 -14.54 10.03 -7.63
C PHE A 254 -13.53 9.11 -8.30
N ILE A 255 -13.16 8.04 -7.59
CA ILE A 255 -12.31 6.96 -8.08
C ILE A 255 -13.12 5.66 -7.98
N CYS A 256 -13.51 5.11 -9.11
CA CYS A 256 -14.20 3.83 -9.19
C CYS A 256 -13.18 2.71 -9.37
N GLY A 257 -13.35 1.57 -8.70
CA GLY A 257 -12.47 0.42 -8.79
C GLY A 257 -13.26 -0.86 -9.01
N GLY A 258 -12.83 -1.69 -9.95
CA GLY A 258 -13.47 -2.99 -10.22
C GLY A 258 -12.47 -4.05 -10.66
N SER A 259 -12.83 -5.33 -10.48
CA SER A 259 -11.98 -6.43 -10.95
C SER A 259 -12.22 -6.84 -12.39
N PHE A 260 -13.43 -6.58 -12.91
CA PHE A 260 -13.81 -6.84 -14.31
C PHE A 260 -13.41 -8.23 -14.80
N SER A 261 -13.69 -9.26 -14.00
CA SER A 261 -13.39 -10.65 -14.37
C SER A 261 -14.09 -11.02 -15.67
N GLY A 262 -13.33 -11.52 -16.64
CA GLY A 262 -13.84 -11.91 -17.96
C GLY A 262 -13.83 -10.81 -19.02
N LEU A 263 -13.47 -9.56 -18.69
CA LEU A 263 -13.28 -8.49 -19.68
C LEU A 263 -12.20 -8.87 -20.72
N GLU A 264 -11.18 -9.62 -20.30
CA GLU A 264 -10.13 -10.14 -21.17
C GLU A 264 -10.66 -11.02 -22.31
N LYS A 265 -11.79 -11.72 -22.10
CA LYS A 265 -12.43 -12.55 -23.14
C LYS A 265 -13.04 -11.67 -24.22
N ILE A 266 -13.73 -10.60 -23.84
CA ILE A 266 -14.35 -9.63 -24.75
C ILE A 266 -13.27 -8.92 -25.57
N VAL A 267 -12.20 -8.46 -24.91
CA VAL A 267 -11.05 -7.84 -25.57
C VAL A 267 -10.39 -8.83 -26.56
N SER A 268 -10.22 -10.09 -26.16
CA SER A 268 -9.68 -11.14 -27.01
C SER A 268 -10.56 -11.44 -28.23
N GLU A 269 -11.89 -11.43 -28.06
CA GLU A 269 -12.85 -11.60 -29.15
C GLU A 269 -12.81 -10.43 -30.13
N ARG A 270 -12.70 -9.19 -29.63
CA ARG A 270 -12.51 -8.00 -30.47
C ARG A 270 -11.25 -8.14 -31.34
N HIS A 271 -10.11 -8.48 -30.75
CA HIS A 271 -8.86 -8.68 -31.49
C HIS A 271 -8.93 -9.82 -32.52
N ARG A 272 -9.66 -10.90 -32.23
CA ARG A 272 -9.91 -12.01 -33.17
C ARG A 272 -10.81 -11.57 -34.33
N ASN A 273 -11.85 -10.80 -34.06
CA ASN A 273 -12.82 -10.35 -35.07
C ASN A 273 -12.23 -9.28 -36.00
N CYS A 274 -11.27 -8.47 -35.54
CA CYS A 274 -10.55 -7.51 -36.38
C CYS A 274 -9.76 -8.18 -37.53
N HIS A 275 -9.45 -9.48 -37.47
CA HIS A 275 -8.70 -10.20 -38.50
C HIS A 275 -9.56 -10.80 -39.63
N MET A 276 -10.89 -10.61 -39.63
CA MET A 276 -11.79 -11.16 -40.66
C MET A 276 -12.22 -10.17 -41.77
N GLY A 277 -11.67 -8.95 -41.82
CA GLY A 277 -12.01 -7.93 -42.81
C GLY A 277 -11.06 -7.86 -44.03
N PHE A 278 -11.53 -8.35 -45.18
CA PHE A 278 -11.07 -8.10 -46.57
C PHE A 278 -9.56 -7.84 -46.84
N GLY A 279 -8.81 -8.93 -47.04
CA GLY A 279 -7.57 -8.94 -47.85
C GLY A 279 -6.38 -9.72 -47.27
N LEU A 280 -6.23 -11.00 -47.68
CA LEU A 280 -5.07 -11.93 -47.52
C LEU A 280 -4.95 -12.77 -46.23
N PRO A 281 -4.36 -13.99 -46.32
CA PRO A 281 -4.89 -15.17 -46.96
C PRO A 281 -5.22 -16.28 -45.93
N THR A 282 -6.18 -17.13 -46.28
CA THR A 282 -6.58 -18.30 -45.51
C THR A 282 -5.59 -19.47 -45.67
N SER A 283 -5.44 -20.23 -44.59
CA SER A 283 -4.96 -21.63 -44.54
C SER A 283 -3.44 -21.86 -44.54
N GLY A 284 -2.93 -22.45 -43.45
CA GLY A 284 -1.69 -23.23 -43.50
C GLY A 284 -0.72 -23.11 -42.31
N ASP A 285 -0.43 -21.90 -41.84
CA ASP A 285 0.83 -21.67 -41.08
C ASP A 285 0.69 -21.19 -39.62
N LEU A 286 -0.53 -21.12 -39.07
CA LEU A 286 -0.74 -20.71 -37.68
C LEU A 286 -0.57 -21.86 -36.65
N ARG A 287 0.03 -22.99 -37.04
CA ARG A 287 0.46 -24.03 -36.09
C ARG A 287 1.81 -23.74 -35.44
N ASN A 288 2.48 -22.65 -35.82
CA ASN A 288 3.79 -22.26 -35.26
C ASN A 288 3.79 -20.96 -34.44
N CYS A 289 2.63 -20.34 -34.23
CA CYS A 289 2.48 -19.43 -33.10
C CYS A 289 2.14 -20.29 -31.89
N GLY A 290 3.16 -20.83 -31.24
CA GLY A 290 3.07 -21.31 -29.87
C GLY A 290 2.72 -20.16 -28.95
N TRP A 291 1.49 -19.64 -29.04
CA TRP A 291 0.92 -18.77 -28.03
C TRP A 291 0.44 -19.68 -26.90
N THR A 292 1.41 -20.30 -26.24
CA THR A 292 1.18 -20.95 -24.96
C THR A 292 0.53 -19.94 -24.03
N ASN A 293 -0.46 -20.41 -23.27
CA ASN A 293 -1.38 -19.75 -22.34
C ASN A 293 -0.77 -18.81 -21.27
N ALA A 294 0.40 -18.22 -21.46
CA ALA A 294 1.17 -17.47 -20.46
C ALA A 294 1.48 -16.01 -20.86
N ILE A 295 1.22 -15.58 -22.11
CA ILE A 295 1.49 -14.19 -22.57
C ILE A 295 0.19 -13.36 -22.71
N GLY A 296 -0.99 -14.00 -22.61
CA GLY A 296 -2.27 -13.39 -22.96
C GLY A 296 -2.86 -12.41 -21.94
N GLU A 297 -2.64 -12.61 -20.64
CA GLU A 297 -3.41 -11.86 -19.61
C GLU A 297 -2.83 -10.47 -19.36
N SER A 298 -1.49 -10.33 -19.35
CA SER A 298 -0.85 -9.06 -18.97
C SER A 298 -0.91 -7.93 -20.01
N CYS A 299 -1.23 -8.24 -21.28
CA CYS A 299 -1.40 -7.20 -22.33
C CYS A 299 -2.85 -6.74 -22.50
N CYS A 300 -3.83 -7.47 -21.94
CA CYS A 300 -5.25 -7.17 -22.17
C CYS A 300 -5.73 -5.92 -21.44
N ALA A 301 -5.17 -5.60 -20.26
CA ALA A 301 -5.60 -4.43 -19.48
C ALA A 301 -5.26 -3.08 -20.15
N GLU A 302 -4.30 -3.07 -21.07
CA GLU A 302 -3.80 -1.86 -21.74
C GLU A 302 -4.57 -1.51 -23.01
N ALA A 303 -5.26 -2.49 -23.59
CA ALA A 303 -6.02 -2.33 -24.83
C ALA A 303 -7.51 -2.06 -24.59
N ILE A 304 -7.94 -1.88 -23.33
CA ILE A 304 -9.36 -1.72 -22.99
C ILE A 304 -9.90 -0.44 -23.62
N GLU A 305 -10.90 -0.60 -24.48
CA GLU A 305 -11.67 0.50 -25.04
C GLU A 305 -12.98 0.71 -24.27
N SER A 306 -13.58 1.90 -24.39
CA SER A 306 -14.88 2.20 -23.79
C SER A 306 -15.97 1.25 -24.29
N ASP A 307 -15.89 0.79 -25.54
CA ASP A 307 -16.84 -0.15 -26.13
C ASP A 307 -16.77 -1.53 -25.47
N ASP A 308 -15.59 -1.96 -25.02
CA ASP A 308 -15.43 -3.23 -24.29
C ASP A 308 -16.16 -3.19 -22.94
N LEU A 309 -16.17 -2.02 -22.28
CA LEU A 309 -16.87 -1.81 -21.01
C LEU A 309 -18.40 -1.76 -21.19
N ILE A 310 -18.87 -1.23 -22.32
CA ILE A 310 -20.29 -1.25 -22.68
C ILE A 310 -20.72 -2.69 -22.98
N ALA A 311 -19.93 -3.43 -23.75
CA ALA A 311 -20.16 -4.85 -24.03
C ALA A 311 -20.13 -5.71 -22.76
N TYR A 312 -19.32 -5.32 -21.76
CA TYR A 312 -19.30 -5.95 -20.44
C TYR A 312 -20.58 -5.68 -19.62
N GLY A 313 -21.30 -4.59 -19.92
CA GLY A 313 -22.61 -4.27 -19.36
C GLY A 313 -22.66 -3.05 -18.44
N LEU A 314 -21.69 -2.14 -18.55
CA LEU A 314 -21.80 -0.77 -18.01
C LEU A 314 -22.56 0.12 -18.97
N ILE A 315 -23.35 1.06 -18.44
CA ILE A 315 -24.06 2.02 -19.29
C ILE A 315 -23.09 3.07 -19.88
N PRO A 316 -23.28 3.49 -21.15
CA PRO A 316 -22.39 4.44 -21.81
C PRO A 316 -22.35 5.80 -21.09
N GLU A 317 -23.45 6.22 -20.46
CA GLU A 317 -23.52 7.47 -19.68
C GLU A 317 -22.57 7.43 -18.47
N PHE A 318 -22.44 6.27 -17.83
CA PHE A 318 -21.58 6.06 -16.67
C PHE A 318 -20.11 6.09 -17.08
N ILE A 319 -19.75 5.43 -18.18
CA ILE A 319 -18.39 5.47 -18.74
C ILE A 319 -18.03 6.88 -19.22
N GLY A 320 -18.98 7.61 -19.82
CA GLY A 320 -18.80 9.01 -20.24
C GLY A 320 -18.41 9.95 -19.09
N ARG A 321 -18.83 9.64 -17.84
CA ARG A 321 -18.43 10.39 -16.64
C ARG A 321 -17.10 9.95 -16.03
N LEU A 322 -16.50 8.88 -16.54
CA LEU A 322 -15.22 8.31 -16.10
C LEU A 322 -14.20 8.34 -17.27
N PRO A 323 -13.75 9.52 -17.72
CA PRO A 323 -12.90 9.65 -18.90
C PRO A 323 -11.49 9.07 -18.71
N ILE A 324 -11.07 8.85 -17.46
CA ILE A 324 -9.74 8.35 -17.13
C ILE A 324 -9.82 6.89 -16.71
N THR A 325 -9.48 5.99 -17.63
CA THR A 325 -9.39 4.55 -17.36
C THR A 325 -7.94 4.15 -17.14
N VAL A 326 -7.65 3.44 -16.05
CA VAL A 326 -6.32 2.96 -15.68
C VAL A 326 -6.38 1.46 -15.44
N GLY A 327 -5.66 0.69 -16.27
CA GLY A 327 -5.46 -0.74 -16.09
C GLY A 327 -4.32 -1.04 -15.13
N LEU A 328 -4.54 -1.94 -14.17
CA LEU A 328 -3.53 -2.54 -13.31
C LEU A 328 -3.31 -3.98 -13.73
N ASN A 329 -2.04 -4.39 -13.70
CA ASN A 329 -1.64 -5.74 -14.09
C ASN A 329 -1.65 -6.69 -12.89
N ASP A 330 -1.66 -8.00 -13.16
CA ASP A 330 -1.39 -8.99 -12.13
C ASP A 330 0.02 -8.88 -11.56
N LEU A 331 0.16 -9.26 -10.28
CA LEU A 331 1.42 -9.22 -9.58
C LEU A 331 2.23 -10.47 -9.88
N SER A 332 3.45 -10.29 -10.42
CA SER A 332 4.37 -11.41 -10.64
C SER A 332 4.93 -11.96 -9.33
N GLU A 333 5.44 -13.20 -9.34
CA GLU A 333 6.08 -13.83 -8.16
C GLU A 333 7.18 -12.94 -7.58
N ALA A 334 8.00 -12.32 -8.43
CA ALA A 334 9.04 -11.39 -8.00
C ALA A 334 8.46 -10.14 -7.33
N GLN A 335 7.38 -9.57 -7.87
CA GLN A 335 6.69 -8.42 -7.29
C GLN A 335 6.03 -8.77 -5.95
N LEU A 336 5.47 -9.98 -5.80
CA LEU A 336 4.91 -10.45 -4.53
C LEU A 336 5.99 -10.55 -3.43
N VAL A 337 7.20 -11.01 -3.77
CA VAL A 337 8.34 -10.99 -2.83
C VAL A 337 8.69 -9.57 -2.41
N GLN A 338 8.69 -8.62 -3.36
CA GLN A 338 8.92 -7.22 -3.06
C GLN A 338 7.82 -6.63 -2.16
N VAL A 339 6.55 -6.93 -2.40
CA VAL A 339 5.41 -6.51 -1.55
C VAL A 339 5.59 -6.96 -0.09
N LEU A 340 6.20 -8.13 0.16
CA LEU A 340 6.45 -8.63 1.51
C LEU A 340 7.49 -7.83 2.30
N MET A 341 8.45 -7.18 1.63
CA MET A 341 9.65 -6.64 2.29
C MET A 341 9.97 -5.17 1.98
N GLU A 342 9.71 -4.68 0.78
CA GLU A 342 10.09 -3.34 0.33
C GLU A 342 9.22 -2.20 0.90
N PRO A 343 7.88 -2.24 0.84
CA PRO A 343 7.07 -1.07 1.17
C PRO A 343 7.19 -0.67 2.65
N LYS A 344 6.86 0.58 2.99
CA LYS A 344 6.91 1.04 4.39
C LYS A 344 6.00 0.21 5.30
N ASN A 345 4.83 -0.16 4.78
CA ASN A 345 3.85 -1.00 5.47
C ASN A 345 3.90 -2.47 5.00
N ALA A 346 5.08 -2.99 4.65
CA ALA A 346 5.22 -4.38 4.22
C ALA A 346 4.86 -5.38 5.32
N ILE A 347 4.22 -6.49 4.94
CA ILE A 347 3.74 -7.54 5.87
C ILE A 347 4.90 -8.07 6.71
N GLY A 348 6.06 -8.36 6.09
CA GLY A 348 7.25 -8.83 6.81
C GLY A 348 7.79 -7.81 7.82
N LYS A 349 7.71 -6.51 7.52
CA LYS A 349 8.10 -5.44 8.47
C LYS A 349 7.12 -5.31 9.63
N GLN A 350 5.82 -5.48 9.37
CA GLN A 350 4.80 -5.47 10.40
C GLN A 350 5.04 -6.58 11.43
N TYR A 351 5.27 -7.81 10.96
CA TYR A 351 5.58 -8.93 11.85
C TYR A 351 6.94 -8.77 12.56
N LYS A 352 7.98 -8.27 11.89
CA LYS A 352 9.24 -7.93 12.57
C LYS A 352 9.03 -6.94 13.72
N LYS A 353 8.16 -5.93 13.53
CA LYS A 353 7.82 -4.97 14.59
C LYS A 353 7.03 -5.63 15.72
N LEU A 354 6.09 -6.53 15.41
CA LEU A 354 5.30 -7.28 16.39
C LEU A 354 6.19 -8.16 17.28
N PHE A 355 7.09 -8.96 16.68
CA PHE A 355 8.01 -9.81 17.43
C PHE A 355 9.02 -8.99 18.25
N LYS A 356 9.42 -7.81 17.74
CA LYS A 356 10.28 -6.88 18.49
C LYS A 356 9.61 -6.35 19.76
N MET A 357 8.28 -6.23 19.83
CA MET A 357 7.57 -5.89 21.09
C MET A 357 7.73 -6.98 22.15
N ASN A 358 7.97 -8.22 21.71
CA ASN A 358 8.26 -9.36 22.56
C ASN A 358 9.76 -9.56 22.85
N ASP A 359 10.63 -8.64 22.41
CA ASP A 359 12.10 -8.76 22.44
C ASP A 359 12.67 -9.93 21.62
N VAL A 360 11.90 -10.43 20.64
CA VAL A 360 12.31 -11.54 19.75
C VAL A 360 12.67 -11.00 18.37
N LYS A 361 13.75 -11.50 17.77
CA LYS A 361 14.17 -11.16 16.40
C LYS A 361 13.57 -12.13 15.38
N LEU A 362 12.83 -11.61 14.40
CA LEU A 362 12.26 -12.40 13.31
C LEU A 362 13.11 -12.28 12.03
N HIS A 363 13.55 -13.43 11.51
CA HIS A 363 14.36 -13.53 10.30
C HIS A 363 13.66 -14.36 9.22
N PHE A 364 13.76 -13.90 7.97
CA PHE A 364 13.20 -14.56 6.80
C PHE A 364 14.33 -14.92 5.83
N THR A 365 14.30 -16.15 5.32
CA THR A 365 15.20 -16.59 4.26
C THR A 365 14.64 -16.17 2.89
N GLY A 366 15.51 -15.81 1.94
CA GLY A 366 15.09 -15.42 0.59
C GLY A 366 14.29 -16.49 -0.15
N ASN A 367 14.65 -17.76 0.01
CA ASN A 367 13.92 -18.90 -0.55
C ASN A 367 12.51 -19.03 0.05
N ALA A 368 12.37 -18.83 1.36
CA ALA A 368 11.08 -18.87 2.04
C ALA A 368 10.13 -17.79 1.50
N LEU A 369 10.63 -16.56 1.29
CA LEU A 369 9.84 -15.47 0.70
C LEU A 369 9.37 -15.81 -0.73
N ARG A 370 10.25 -16.42 -1.53
CA ARG A 370 9.91 -16.86 -2.89
C ARG A 370 8.84 -17.95 -2.88
N LEU A 371 8.94 -18.93 -1.98
CA LEU A 371 7.92 -19.98 -1.83
C LEU A 371 6.58 -19.44 -1.33
N ILE A 372 6.58 -18.49 -0.40
CA ILE A 372 5.36 -17.81 0.04
C ILE A 372 4.70 -17.09 -1.14
N ALA A 373 5.49 -16.38 -1.96
CA ALA A 373 4.99 -15.72 -3.17
C ALA A 373 4.42 -16.73 -4.19
N LYS A 374 5.11 -17.85 -4.43
CA LYS A 374 4.65 -18.91 -5.32
C LYS A 374 3.35 -19.56 -4.83
N LYS A 375 3.22 -19.76 -3.52
CA LYS A 375 2.01 -20.30 -2.88
C LYS A 375 0.83 -19.32 -2.95
N ALA A 376 1.09 -18.02 -2.83
CA ALA A 376 0.08 -16.98 -3.01
C ALA A 376 -0.40 -16.87 -4.47
N ALA A 377 0.52 -16.92 -5.43
CA ALA A 377 0.19 -16.89 -6.85
C ALA A 377 -0.71 -18.07 -7.26
N ALA A 378 -0.48 -19.26 -6.71
CA ALA A 378 -1.29 -20.45 -6.98
C ALA A 378 -2.73 -20.39 -6.44
N ARG A 379 -3.05 -19.44 -5.54
CA ARG A 379 -4.38 -19.28 -4.94
C ARG A 379 -5.24 -18.21 -5.63
N GLU A 380 -4.72 -17.54 -6.67
CA GLU A 380 -5.42 -16.52 -7.48
C GLU A 380 -6.00 -15.30 -6.72
N THR A 381 -5.67 -15.15 -5.42
CA THR A 381 -6.13 -14.03 -4.56
C THR A 381 -5.08 -12.91 -4.44
N GLY A 382 -3.98 -12.99 -5.19
CA GLY A 382 -2.94 -11.97 -5.30
C GLY A 382 -2.26 -11.64 -3.96
N ALA A 383 -1.94 -10.36 -3.72
CA ALA A 383 -1.25 -9.92 -2.51
C ALA A 383 -2.07 -10.04 -1.21
N ARG A 384 -3.40 -10.23 -1.30
CA ARG A 384 -4.28 -10.37 -0.12
C ARG A 384 -3.97 -11.65 0.65
N GLU A 385 -3.57 -12.70 -0.06
CA GLU A 385 -3.27 -14.03 0.49
C GLU A 385 -1.95 -14.09 1.26
N LEU A 386 -1.01 -13.20 0.93
CA LEU A 386 0.31 -13.17 1.55
C LEU A 386 0.23 -13.07 3.08
N ARG A 387 -0.79 -12.36 3.60
CA ARG A 387 -1.03 -12.24 5.03
C ARG A 387 -1.53 -13.53 5.65
N SER A 388 -2.50 -14.19 4.99
CA SER A 388 -3.07 -15.48 5.40
C SER A 388 -1.98 -16.54 5.54
N ILE A 389 -1.16 -16.70 4.49
CA ILE A 389 -0.03 -17.65 4.50
C ILE A 389 0.99 -17.32 5.60
N MET A 390 1.29 -16.04 5.81
CA MET A 390 2.24 -15.63 6.85
C MET A 390 1.70 -15.90 8.26
N GLU A 391 0.41 -15.68 8.48
CA GLU A 391 -0.27 -15.94 9.74
C GLU A 391 -0.27 -17.44 10.05
N ASP A 392 -0.61 -18.28 9.07
CA ASP A 392 -0.56 -19.74 9.19
C ASP A 392 0.83 -20.26 9.63
N ILE A 393 1.91 -19.69 9.08
CA ILE A 393 3.29 -20.09 9.40
C ILE A 393 3.72 -19.62 10.79
N LEU A 394 3.31 -18.41 11.18
CA LEU A 394 3.76 -17.78 12.42
C LEU A 394 2.85 -18.07 13.63
N THR A 395 1.67 -18.67 13.44
CA THR A 395 0.69 -18.91 14.51
C THR A 395 1.29 -19.68 15.68
N GLU A 396 2.01 -20.77 15.42
CA GLU A 396 2.65 -21.59 16.47
C GLU A 396 3.71 -20.79 17.24
N ALA A 397 4.56 -20.04 16.54
CA ALA A 397 5.55 -19.17 17.17
C ALA A 397 4.91 -18.03 17.98
N MET A 398 3.81 -17.44 17.50
CA MET A 398 3.09 -16.40 18.23
C MET A 398 2.42 -16.93 19.51
N PHE A 399 2.06 -18.21 19.52
CA PHE A 399 1.51 -18.88 20.70
C PHE A 399 2.59 -19.14 21.77
N GLU A 400 3.78 -19.59 21.39
CA GLU A 400 4.85 -19.93 22.35
C GLU A 400 5.59 -18.71 22.93
N ILE A 401 5.67 -17.59 22.20
CA ILE A 401 6.48 -16.42 22.59
C ILE A 401 6.04 -15.75 23.90
N PRO A 402 4.74 -15.51 24.15
CA PRO A 402 4.29 -14.91 25.41
C PRO A 402 4.62 -15.79 26.63
N ASP A 403 4.43 -17.11 26.53
CA ASP A 403 4.63 -18.06 27.63
C ASP A 403 6.10 -18.16 28.05
N ALA A 404 7.02 -18.02 27.08
CA ALA A 404 8.46 -18.05 27.33
C ALA A 404 8.99 -16.85 28.13
N ARG A 405 8.16 -15.83 28.43
CA ARG A 405 8.55 -14.71 29.30
C ARG A 405 8.52 -15.06 30.79
N GLU A 406 7.74 -16.06 31.20
CA GLU A 406 7.62 -16.48 32.60
C GLU A 406 8.58 -17.63 32.95
N GLY A 407 9.09 -18.34 31.94
CA GLY A 407 10.08 -19.41 32.08
C GLY A 407 11.54 -18.94 32.14
N LYS A 408 12.44 -19.82 32.60
CA LYS A 408 13.91 -19.59 32.61
C LYS A 408 14.55 -19.59 31.20
N GLU A 409 13.79 -19.92 30.16
CA GLU A 409 14.27 -20.09 28.78
C GLU A 409 13.67 -19.01 27.88
N LYS A 410 14.39 -17.89 27.74
CA LYS A 410 13.96 -16.76 26.92
C LYS A 410 14.16 -17.07 25.43
N ILE A 411 13.10 -17.01 24.64
CA ILE A 411 13.20 -17.08 23.17
C ILE A 411 13.89 -15.81 22.64
N ILE A 412 14.91 -15.96 21.79
CA ILE A 412 15.70 -14.82 21.27
C ILE A 412 15.39 -14.56 19.79
N ALA A 413 15.21 -15.62 19.00
CA ALA A 413 15.04 -15.49 17.56
C ALA A 413 14.06 -16.52 16.98
N VAL A 414 13.40 -16.13 15.89
CA VAL A 414 12.55 -16.99 15.07
C VAL A 414 13.01 -16.90 13.63
N LEU A 415 13.19 -18.06 12.99
CA LEU A 415 13.60 -18.18 11.60
C LEU A 415 12.49 -18.83 10.78
N VAL A 416 12.18 -18.20 9.65
CA VAL A 416 11.33 -18.80 8.62
C VAL A 416 12.21 -19.23 7.45
N ASP A 417 12.29 -20.54 7.23
CA ASP A 417 13.00 -21.16 6.13
C ASP A 417 12.03 -21.81 5.12
N GLU A 418 12.59 -22.49 4.12
CA GLU A 418 11.82 -23.17 3.07
C GLU A 418 11.01 -24.35 3.61
N GLU A 419 11.51 -25.06 4.61
CA GLU A 419 10.81 -26.17 5.27
C GLU A 419 9.63 -25.69 6.12
N SER A 420 9.76 -24.51 6.76
CA SER A 420 8.67 -23.87 7.50
C SER A 420 7.45 -23.56 6.63
N VAL A 421 7.66 -23.21 5.36
CA VAL A 421 6.58 -22.88 4.41
C VAL A 421 5.97 -24.13 3.80
N GLY A 422 6.81 -25.13 3.49
CA GLY A 422 6.43 -26.34 2.77
C GLY A 422 6.28 -26.12 1.26
N SER A 423 5.83 -27.16 0.55
CA SER A 423 5.54 -27.06 -0.88
C SER A 423 4.24 -26.29 -1.14
N VAL A 424 3.94 -25.98 -2.40
CA VAL A 424 2.74 -25.22 -2.79
C VAL A 424 1.45 -25.90 -2.28
N HIS A 425 1.43 -27.24 -2.25
CA HIS A 425 0.24 -28.03 -1.93
C HIS A 425 0.28 -28.66 -0.53
N SER A 426 1.42 -28.60 0.17
CA SER A 426 1.59 -29.18 1.50
C SER A 426 1.75 -28.08 2.57
N ARG A 427 1.37 -28.42 3.80
CA ARG A 427 1.63 -27.56 4.97
C ARG A 427 3.07 -27.77 5.41
N GLY A 428 3.78 -26.68 5.69
CA GLY A 428 5.14 -26.72 6.25
C GLY A 428 5.15 -26.98 7.75
N CYS A 429 6.36 -27.10 8.31
CA CYS A 429 6.58 -27.47 9.70
C CYS A 429 6.47 -26.32 10.71
N GLY A 430 5.94 -25.16 10.31
CA GLY A 430 5.87 -23.97 11.16
C GLY A 430 7.21 -23.24 11.31
N ALA A 431 7.18 -22.03 11.86
CA ALA A 431 8.39 -21.23 12.07
C ALA A 431 9.29 -21.83 13.15
N LYS A 432 10.62 -21.86 12.90
CA LYS A 432 11.59 -22.44 13.83
C LYS A 432 11.96 -21.43 14.92
N ILE A 433 11.83 -21.85 16.18
CA ILE A 433 12.03 -21.02 17.37
C ILE A 433 13.38 -21.35 18.00
N PHE A 434 14.17 -20.32 18.29
CA PHE A 434 15.51 -20.45 18.88
C PHE A 434 15.56 -19.78 20.25
N ARG A 435 15.99 -20.57 21.24
CA ARG A 435 16.12 -20.17 22.65
C ARG A 435 17.49 -19.56 22.99
N ASP A 436 18.53 -19.85 22.19
CA ASP A 436 19.88 -19.30 22.38
C ASP A 436 20.48 -18.77 21.06
N ASP A 437 21.27 -17.69 21.15
CA ASP A 437 21.95 -17.07 19.99
C ASP A 437 22.93 -18.04 19.32
N GLY A 438 23.58 -18.94 20.08
CA GLY A 438 24.52 -19.93 19.55
C GLY A 438 23.88 -21.00 18.68
N THR A 439 22.62 -21.37 18.98
CA THR A 439 21.88 -22.39 18.22
C THR A 439 21.45 -21.85 16.86
N LEU A 440 21.10 -20.56 16.79
CA LEU A 440 20.80 -19.88 15.54
C LEU A 440 22.06 -19.78 14.65
N GLU A 441 23.20 -19.36 15.22
CA GLU A 441 24.47 -19.25 14.48
C GLU A 441 24.93 -20.60 13.91
N LEU A 442 24.83 -21.68 14.69
CA LEU A 442 25.14 -23.04 14.25
C LEU A 442 24.22 -23.50 13.12
N TYR A 443 22.92 -23.25 13.23
CA TYR A 443 21.95 -23.62 12.21
C TYR A 443 22.18 -22.86 10.89
N VAL A 444 22.48 -21.56 10.99
CA VAL A 444 22.80 -20.72 9.83
C VAL A 444 24.09 -21.18 9.15
N TYR A 445 25.10 -21.57 9.93
CA TYR A 445 26.36 -22.10 9.42
C TYR A 445 26.18 -23.47 8.75
N GLN A 446 25.45 -24.40 9.38
CA GLN A 446 25.20 -25.74 8.83
C GLN A 446 24.39 -25.70 7.54
N ASN A 447 23.39 -24.83 7.44
CA ASN A 447 22.52 -24.73 6.28
C ASN A 447 22.97 -23.67 5.26
N ASN A 448 24.13 -23.03 5.49
CA ASN A 448 24.72 -22.02 4.61
C ASN A 448 23.75 -20.87 4.25
N ILE A 449 22.91 -20.46 5.21
CA ILE A 449 21.82 -19.50 4.99
C ILE A 449 22.37 -18.08 5.03
N ARG A 450 22.19 -17.31 3.95
CA ARG A 450 22.58 -15.88 3.93
C ARG A 450 21.53 -15.02 4.64
N LEU A 451 21.72 -14.75 5.93
CA LEU A 451 20.88 -13.81 6.69
C LEU A 451 21.51 -12.40 6.74
N PRO A 452 20.80 -11.34 6.29
CA PRO A 452 21.27 -9.98 6.44
C PRO A 452 21.27 -9.56 7.92
N GLY A 453 22.44 -9.16 8.43
CA GLY A 453 22.62 -8.64 9.79
C GLY A 453 23.03 -9.64 10.87
N LEU A 454 23.07 -10.95 10.56
CA LEU A 454 23.54 -12.00 11.47
C LEU A 454 25.01 -12.38 11.26
N ILE A 455 25.64 -11.88 10.21
CA ILE A 455 27.09 -11.86 10.08
C ILE A 455 27.55 -10.43 10.40
N PRO A 456 27.61 -9.98 11.67
CA PRO A 456 28.78 -9.22 12.03
C PRO A 456 29.90 -10.24 11.91
N GLY A 457 30.56 -10.26 10.75
CA GLY A 457 31.90 -10.80 10.67
C GLY A 457 32.68 -9.99 11.68
N ASN A 458 32.71 -10.43 12.92
CA ASN A 458 33.57 -9.89 13.93
C ASN A 458 34.84 -10.72 13.77
N PRO A 459 35.80 -10.29 12.91
CA PRO A 459 37.03 -11.03 12.68
C PRO A 459 37.80 -11.28 13.97
N LYS A 460 37.45 -10.58 15.06
CA LYS A 460 38.01 -10.81 16.39
C LYS A 460 37.59 -12.15 16.98
N ARG A 461 36.34 -12.62 16.83
CA ARG A 461 35.90 -13.88 17.47
C ARG A 461 36.40 -15.11 16.72
N THR A 462 36.44 -15.06 15.39
CA THR A 462 37.09 -16.07 14.54
C THR A 462 38.60 -16.08 14.71
N ARG A 463 39.25 -14.91 14.84
CA ARG A 463 40.67 -14.86 15.21
C ARG A 463 40.91 -15.39 16.61
N ILE A 464 40.07 -15.11 17.60
CA ILE A 464 40.24 -15.63 18.96
C ILE A 464 40.04 -17.16 18.99
N PHE A 465 39.03 -17.70 18.28
CA PHE A 465 38.86 -19.15 18.18
C PHE A 465 40.00 -19.82 17.41
N SER A 466 40.45 -19.23 16.29
CA SER A 466 41.59 -19.71 15.51
C SER A 466 42.90 -19.60 16.31
N PHE A 467 43.08 -18.53 17.09
CA PHE A 467 44.25 -18.33 17.95
C PHE A 467 44.23 -19.27 19.16
N CYS A 468 43.08 -19.52 19.78
CA CYS A 468 42.95 -20.55 20.83
C CYS A 468 43.20 -21.95 20.29
N LEU A 469 42.74 -22.26 19.07
CA LEU A 469 43.04 -23.54 18.41
C LEU A 469 44.52 -23.65 18.06
N LEU A 470 45.16 -22.57 17.59
CA LEU A 470 46.59 -22.52 17.31
C LEU A 470 47.42 -22.68 18.59
N VAL A 471 47.00 -22.05 19.69
CA VAL A 471 47.64 -22.18 21.01
C VAL A 471 47.48 -23.61 21.52
N ALA A 472 46.29 -24.21 21.41
CA ALA A 472 46.05 -25.61 21.80
C ALA A 472 46.88 -26.59 20.96
N LEU A 473 47.00 -26.36 19.65
CA LEU A 473 47.84 -27.13 18.73
C LEU A 473 49.33 -26.93 19.02
N SER A 474 49.76 -25.73 19.41
CA SER A 474 51.14 -25.46 19.79
C SER A 474 51.50 -26.10 21.14
N ALA A 475 50.57 -26.14 22.10
CA ALA A 475 50.74 -26.80 23.38
C ALA A 475 50.81 -28.33 23.23
N THR A 476 49.97 -28.90 22.36
CA THR A 476 50.08 -30.33 22.00
C THR A 476 51.34 -30.62 21.19
N LYS A 477 51.80 -29.71 20.32
CA LYS A 477 53.10 -29.81 19.64
C LYS A 477 54.26 -29.82 20.64
N LEU A 478 54.24 -28.96 21.66
CA LEU A 478 55.27 -28.92 22.71
C LEU A 478 55.24 -30.18 23.58
N TRP A 479 54.04 -30.67 23.92
CA TRP A 479 53.86 -31.90 24.68
C TRP A 479 54.37 -33.13 23.91
N VAL A 480 54.06 -33.24 22.61
CA VAL A 480 54.52 -34.35 21.76
C VAL A 480 56.04 -34.32 21.55
N TYR A 481 56.63 -33.13 21.37
CA TYR A 481 58.09 -32.98 21.26
C TYR A 481 58.84 -33.37 22.55
N HIS A 482 58.27 -33.06 23.73
CA HIS A 482 58.88 -33.40 25.01
C HIS A 482 58.69 -34.89 25.38
N THR A 483 57.70 -35.56 24.82
CA THR A 483 57.36 -36.95 25.17
C THR A 483 58.01 -37.98 24.25
N PHE A 484 58.31 -37.65 22.98
CA PHE A 484 58.87 -38.60 22.01
C PHE A 484 59.96 -37.98 21.12
N HIS A 485 61.23 -38.21 21.46
CA HIS A 485 62.41 -37.69 20.73
C HIS A 485 62.59 -38.27 19.31
N CYS A 486 61.87 -39.34 18.94
CA CYS A 486 62.06 -40.07 17.68
C CYS A 486 61.08 -39.71 16.55
N CYS A 487 60.09 -38.84 16.77
CA CYS A 487 59.01 -38.60 15.79
C CYS A 487 59.20 -37.39 14.85
N SER A 488 60.40 -36.79 14.78
CA SER A 488 60.65 -35.62 13.93
C SER A 488 60.37 -35.88 12.44
N SER A 489 60.63 -37.10 11.96
CA SER A 489 60.52 -37.45 10.53
C SER A 489 59.07 -37.66 10.06
N ILE A 490 58.20 -38.19 10.92
CA ILE A 490 56.78 -38.41 10.60
C ILE A 490 56.03 -37.07 10.52
N TYR A 491 56.44 -36.10 11.35
CA TYR A 491 55.81 -34.78 11.39
C TYR A 491 56.09 -33.95 10.13
N GLU A 492 57.32 -34.00 9.59
CA GLU A 492 57.64 -33.37 8.30
C GLU A 492 56.83 -33.97 7.15
N TRP A 493 56.60 -35.28 7.18
CA TRP A 493 55.83 -35.97 6.15
C TRP A 493 54.34 -35.58 6.18
N VAL A 494 53.74 -35.48 7.37
CA VAL A 494 52.35 -35.03 7.56
C VAL A 494 52.18 -33.55 7.18
N VAL A 495 53.15 -32.69 7.52
CA VAL A 495 53.13 -31.27 7.13
C VAL A 495 53.27 -31.11 5.61
N SER A 496 54.11 -31.94 4.96
CA SER A 496 54.23 -31.94 3.50
C SER A 496 52.94 -32.39 2.79
N ILE A 497 52.24 -33.38 3.36
CA ILE A 497 50.93 -33.84 2.83
C ILE A 497 49.86 -32.77 3.00
N LEU A 498 49.82 -32.09 4.14
CA LEU A 498 48.86 -31.02 4.41
C LEU A 498 49.11 -29.77 3.54
N CYS A 499 50.38 -29.44 3.24
CA CYS A 499 50.73 -28.39 2.29
C CYS A 499 50.33 -28.77 0.85
N LYS A 500 50.52 -30.03 0.44
CA LYS A 500 50.09 -30.50 -0.90
C LYS A 500 48.57 -30.57 -1.07
N ALA A 501 47.82 -30.75 0.02
CA ALA A 501 46.35 -30.80 0.00
C ALA A 501 45.67 -29.42 -0.12
N ASN A 502 46.44 -28.32 -0.24
CA ASN A 502 45.94 -26.95 -0.45
C ASN A 502 44.91 -26.48 0.60
N ILE A 503 45.02 -26.98 1.84
CA ILE A 503 44.18 -26.57 2.99
C ILE A 503 44.73 -25.29 3.65
N PHE A 504 45.94 -24.87 3.30
CA PHE A 504 46.50 -23.59 3.71
C PHE A 504 46.95 -22.81 2.47
N THR A 505 46.13 -21.84 2.06
CA THR A 505 46.59 -20.70 1.28
C THR A 505 46.65 -19.47 2.18
N GLN A 506 47.68 -19.43 3.02
CA GLN A 506 48.48 -18.26 3.44
C GLN A 506 49.41 -18.66 4.59
#